data_AF-A0A919QLA5-F1
#
_entry.id   AF-A0A919QLA5-F1
#
_cell.length_a   1.000
_cell.length_b   1.000
_cell.length_c   1.000
_cell.angle_alpha   90.00
_cell.angle_beta   90.00
_cell.angle_gamma   90.00
#
_symmetry.space_group_name_H-M   'P 1'
#
loop_
_entity.id
_entity.type
_entity.pdbx_description
1 polymer ?
#
loop_
_entity_poly.entity_id
_entity_poly.type
_entity_poly.pdbx_seq_one_letter_code
_entity_poly.pdbx_strand_id
1 'polypeptide(L)' 'MTTTTATQIPTERLIEGVGFQIVNVIDPRDGRYVRQLRHRGTVAQARAQAEIGFVHDTDPRWLELRAIILGS' A
#
# COMPACT_ATOMS: atom_id res chain seq x y z
N MET A 1 7.85 -9.57 32.87
CA MET A 1 7.01 -8.53 32.26
C MET A 1 7.53 -8.29 30.85
N THR A 2 6.80 -8.72 29.82
CA THR A 2 7.15 -8.48 28.42
C THR A 2 6.58 -7.13 28.01
N THR A 3 7.45 -6.13 27.84
CA THR A 3 7.09 -4.84 27.26
C THR A 3 6.85 -5.02 25.77
N THR A 4 5.58 -5.11 25.37
CA THR A 4 5.21 -5.02 23.95
C THR A 4 5.41 -3.58 23.50
N THR A 5 6.53 -3.30 22.81
CA THR A 5 6.75 -2.00 22.17
C THR A 5 5.73 -1.86 21.05
N ALA A 6 4.77 -0.94 21.21
CA ALA A 6 3.88 -0.59 20.11
C ALA A 6 4.73 -0.04 18.96
N THR A 7 4.68 -0.67 17.80
CA THR A 7 5.38 -0.17 16.61
C THR A 7 4.69 1.10 16.16
N GLN A 8 5.39 2.24 16.25
CA GLN A 8 4.86 3.52 15.77
C GLN A 8 4.84 3.52 14.24
N ILE A 9 3.64 3.42 13.66
CA ILE A 9 3.44 3.49 12.21
C ILE A 9 3.41 4.97 11.80
N PRO A 10 4.21 5.41 10.82
CA PRO A 10 4.18 6.80 10.37
C PRO A 10 2.85 7.16 9.69
N THR A 11 2.45 8.42 9.80
CA THR A 11 1.22 8.93 9.18
C THR A 11 1.31 8.90 7.66
N GLU A 12 0.20 8.53 7.02
CA GLU A 12 0.06 8.56 5.56
C GLU A 12 -0.21 9.98 5.04
N ARG A 13 0.11 10.21 3.77
CA ARG A 13 -0.22 11.46 3.07
C ARG A 13 -1.10 11.13 1.87
N LEU A 14 -2.40 11.35 2.04
CA LEU A 14 -3.43 11.11 1.03
C LEU A 14 -4.04 12.46 0.64
N ILE A 15 -3.51 13.09 -0.40
CA ILE A 15 -3.97 14.41 -0.84
C ILE A 15 -4.41 14.31 -2.29
N GLU A 16 -5.71 14.50 -2.52
CA GLU A 16 -6.27 14.59 -3.87
C GLU A 16 -5.70 15.80 -4.62
N GLY A 17 -5.42 15.64 -5.91
CA GLY A 17 -4.84 16.70 -6.75
C GLY A 17 -3.33 16.94 -6.57
N VAL A 18 -2.69 16.35 -5.56
CA VAL A 18 -1.22 16.38 -5.44
C VAL A 18 -0.61 15.26 -6.27
N GLY A 19 0.51 15.56 -6.92
CA GLY A 19 1.18 14.61 -7.82
C GLY A 19 1.68 13.33 -7.16
N PHE A 20 1.65 13.16 -5.83
CA PHE A 20 2.02 11.91 -5.18
C PHE A 20 1.28 11.67 -3.86
N GLN A 21 1.13 10.38 -3.53
CA GLN A 21 0.59 9.87 -2.28
C GLN A 21 1.69 9.15 -1.49
N ILE A 22 1.58 9.12 -0.17
CA ILE A 22 2.40 8.28 0.70
C ILE A 22 1.45 7.36 1.47
N VAL A 23 1.55 6.06 1.20
CA VAL A 23 0.74 5.02 1.86
C VAL A 23 1.64 4.07 2.64
N ASN A 24 1.12 3.51 3.72
CA ASN A 24 1.78 2.44 4.45
C ASN A 24 1.54 1.12 3.73
N VAL A 25 2.62 0.35 3.57
CA VAL A 25 2.59 -1.01 3.07
C VAL A 25 2.50 -1.92 4.30
N ILE A 26 1.36 -2.58 4.45
CA ILE A 26 1.09 -3.51 5.54
C ILE A 26 1.04 -4.91 4.93
N ASP A 27 1.77 -5.86 5.52
CA ASP A 27 1.71 -7.25 5.12
C ASP A 27 0.31 -7.81 5.42
N PRO A 28 -0.45 -8.28 4.42
CA PRO A 28 -1.81 -8.73 4.63
C PRO A 28 -1.89 -10.06 5.40
N ARG A 29 -0.78 -10.79 5.56
CA ARG A 29 -0.76 -12.09 6.25
C ARG A 29 -0.76 -11.95 7.78
N ASP A 30 0.01 -10.99 8.29
CA ASP A 30 0.24 -10.83 9.73
C ASP A 30 -0.07 -9.40 10.23
N GLY A 31 -0.48 -8.49 9.34
CA GLY A 31 -0.82 -7.10 9.68
C GLY A 31 0.41 -6.24 10.00
N ARG A 32 1.63 -6.73 9.72
CA ARG A 32 2.87 -6.03 10.06
C ARG A 32 3.13 -4.86 9.11
N TYR A 33 3.50 -3.71 9.68
CA TYR A 33 4.02 -2.60 8.89
C TYR A 33 5.36 -2.99 8.24
N VAL A 34 5.45 -2.82 6.92
CA VAL A 34 6.64 -3.12 6.14
C VAL A 34 7.43 -1.86 5.82
N ARG A 35 6.79 -0.85 5.23
CA ARG A 35 7.41 0.43 4.81
C ARG A 35 6.37 1.47 4.42
N GLN A 36 6.80 2.70 4.17
CA GLN A 36 6.02 3.67 3.40
C GLN A 36 6.33 3.57 1.91
N LEU A 37 5.29 3.65 1.09
CA LEU A 37 5.37 3.73 -0.36
C LEU A 37 4.97 5.13 -0.80
N ARG A 38 5.87 5.80 -1.53
CA ARG A 38 5.57 7.02 -2.26
C ARG A 38 5.17 6.68 -3.70
N HIS A 39 3.97 7.05 -4.10
CA HIS A 39 3.44 6.73 -5.43
C HIS A 39 2.91 7.98 -6.13
N ARG A 40 3.23 8.15 -7.43
CA ARG A 40 2.75 9.26 -8.25
C ARG A 40 1.41 8.88 -8.89
N GLY A 41 0.30 9.39 -8.37
CA GLY A 41 -1.03 9.03 -8.88
C GLY A 41 -2.15 9.30 -7.88
N THR A 42 -3.30 8.68 -8.14
CA THR A 42 -4.45 8.71 -7.23
C THR A 42 -4.18 7.89 -5.96
N VAL A 43 -5.01 8.08 -4.93
CA VAL A 43 -4.98 7.25 -3.72
C VAL A 43 -5.22 5.78 -4.07
N ALA A 44 -6.14 5.50 -4.99
CA ALA A 44 -6.43 4.13 -5.44
C ALA A 44 -5.21 3.46 -6.07
N GLN A 45 -4.50 4.16 -6.96
CA GLN A 45 -3.26 3.65 -7.57
C GLN A 45 -2.17 3.39 -6.52
N ALA A 46 -2.02 4.30 -5.55
CA ALA A 46 -1.05 4.12 -4.47
C ALA A 46 -1.37 2.90 -3.60
N ARG A 47 -2.64 2.69 -3.25
CA ARG A 47 -3.10 1.52 -2.48
C ARG A 47 -2.89 0.23 -3.26
N ALA A 48 -3.29 0.20 -4.52
CA ALA A 48 -3.09 -0.97 -5.38
C ALA A 48 -1.61 -1.31 -5.53
N GLN A 49 -0.74 -0.29 -5.66
CA GLN A 49 0.71 -0.48 -5.72
C GLN A 49 1.30 -1.00 -4.40
N ALA A 50 0.73 -0.65 -3.25
CA ALA A 50 1.13 -1.20 -1.96
C ALA A 50 0.75 -2.67 -1.81
N GLU A 51 -0.42 -3.05 -2.31
CA GLU A 51 -0.98 -4.40 -2.18
C GLU A 51 -0.39 -5.40 -3.19
N ILE A 52 -0.17 -4.98 -4.44
CA ILE A 52 0.29 -5.88 -5.52
C ILE A 52 1.64 -6.53 -5.23
N GLY A 53 2.45 -5.97 -4.33
CA GLY A 53 3.71 -6.57 -3.87
C GLY A 53 3.54 -7.88 -3.09
N PHE A 54 2.32 -8.19 -2.62
CA PHE A 54 1.99 -9.42 -1.89
C PHE A 54 1.13 -10.40 -2.70
N VAL A 55 0.78 -10.04 -3.94
CA VAL A 55 -0.11 -10.81 -4.79
C VAL A 55 0.69 -11.35 -5.97
N HIS A 56 0.58 -12.65 -6.24
CA HIS A 56 1.23 -13.28 -7.39
C HIS A 56 0.38 -13.09 -8.67
N ASP A 57 1.02 -13.16 -9.83
CA ASP A 57 0.38 -13.00 -11.15
C ASP A 57 -0.68 -14.07 -11.46
N THR A 58 -0.65 -15.21 -10.78
CA THR A 58 -1.68 -16.26 -10.85
C THR A 58 -2.93 -15.97 -10.01
N ASP A 59 -2.89 -14.97 -9.11
CA ASP A 59 -4.05 -14.56 -8.32
C ASP A 59 -4.96 -13.64 -9.18
N PRO A 60 -6.27 -13.91 -9.29
CA PRO A 60 -7.20 -13.05 -10.04
C PRO A 60 -7.12 -11.56 -9.64
N ARG A 61 -6.85 -11.26 -8.37
CA ARG A 61 -6.70 -9.88 -7.86
C ARG A 61 -5.51 -9.15 -8.48
N TRP A 62 -4.49 -9.88 -8.95
CA TRP A 62 -3.32 -9.25 -9.56
C TRP A 62 -3.71 -8.43 -10.78
N LEU A 63 -4.59 -8.95 -11.63
CA LEU A 63 -5.07 -8.24 -12.82
C LEU A 63 -5.87 -6.99 -12.44
N GLU A 64 -6.73 -7.09 -11.42
CA GLU A 64 -7.53 -5.97 -10.92
C GLU A 64 -6.63 -4.86 -10.35
N LEU A 65 -5.70 -5.21 -9.47
CA LEU A 65 -4.74 -4.27 -8.88
C LEU A 65 -3.88 -3.62 -9.96
N ARG A 66 -3.43 -4.40 -10.95
CA ARG A 66 -2.65 -3.89 -12.06
C ARG A 66 -3.45 -2.92 -12.93
N ALA A 67 -4.72 -3.21 -13.21
CA ALA A 67 -5.59 -2.31 -13.96
C ALA A 67 -5.76 -0.96 -13.22
N ILE A 68 -5.99 -1.00 -11.89
CA ILE A 68 -6.07 0.21 -11.07
C ILE A 68 -4.77 1.01 -11.17
N ILE A 69 -3.60 0.37 -11.01
CA ILE A 69 -2.29 1.04 -11.09
C ILE A 69 -2.11 1.74 -12.43
N LEU A 70 -2.50 1.10 -13.53
CA LEU A 70 -2.36 1.65 -14.88
C LEU A 70 -3.41 2.72 -15.21
N GLY A 71 -4.49 2.82 -14.44
CA GLY A 71 -5.57 3.78 -14.65
C GLY A 71 -6.45 3.44 -15.86
N SER A 72 -6.58 2.15 -16.16
CA SER A 72 -7.40 1.60 -17.25
C SER A 72 -8.81 1.24 -16.82
#